data_AF-A0A838JV09-F1
#
_entry.id   AF-A0A838JV09-F1
#
_cell.length_a   1.000
_cell.length_b   1.000
_cell.length_c   1.000
_cell.angle_alpha   90.00
_cell.angle_beta   90.00
_cell.angle_gamma   90.00
#
_symmetry.space_group_name_H-M   'P 1'
#
loop_
_entity.id
_entity.type
_entity.pdbx_description
1 polymer ?
#
loop_
_entity_poly.entity_id
_entity_poly.type
_entity_poly.pdbx_seq_one_letter_code
_entity_poly.pdbx_strand_id
1 'polypeptide(L)'
;MIDRALGRSIALNDTAQHIVYGIDGTRSVGEIASGLSQRFGVGERRALDDTTKLIETLYRGGLVRARPPWRYWLAYLVITLRTFDLSFLRGVVSARKRVDILGGGFLAIFAQVALRISFKYLWLVAYIVLVGGAPLLLLGGGAVRALLAPLILCSVLLLGMSLHESAHLYVLRKRASDRWLGYLSFASIKVSIRRPRVDSEQLDREVAVSGPLCPVICGVVLITLNAIHPSFLVAASGLLLTVHALSLLPPSEDGKKLFSYAFTQRHTEGYHEH
;
A
#
# COMPACT_ATOMS: atom_id res chain seq x y z
N MET A 1 -21.64 0.83 -10.90
CA MET A 1 -20.25 1.36 -10.97
C MET A 1 -19.28 0.21 -11.11
N ILE A 2 -18.23 0.31 -11.94
CA ILE A 2 -17.28 -0.79 -12.18
C ILE A 2 -15.90 -0.40 -11.64
N ASP A 3 -15.34 -1.20 -10.71
CA ASP A 3 -13.94 -1.11 -10.31
C ASP A 3 -13.10 -2.11 -11.10
N ARG A 4 -12.46 -1.63 -12.17
CA ARG A 4 -11.63 -2.45 -13.05
C ARG A 4 -10.41 -3.04 -12.35
N ALA A 5 -9.81 -2.34 -11.37
CA ALA A 5 -8.62 -2.85 -10.69
C ALA A 5 -8.94 -4.04 -9.77
N LEU A 6 -10.18 -4.12 -9.31
CA LEU A 6 -10.69 -5.24 -8.50
C LEU A 6 -11.60 -6.19 -9.28
N GLY A 7 -11.83 -5.96 -10.58
CA GLY A 7 -12.73 -6.76 -11.41
C GLY A 7 -14.16 -6.85 -10.87
N ARG A 8 -14.68 -5.81 -10.19
CA ARG A 8 -15.98 -5.85 -9.49
C ARG A 8 -16.96 -4.83 -10.05
N SER A 9 -18.22 -5.25 -10.19
CA SER A 9 -19.37 -4.36 -10.40
C SER A 9 -20.10 -4.13 -9.09
N ILE A 10 -20.27 -2.87 -8.71
CA ILE A 10 -21.07 -2.46 -7.54
C ILE A 10 -22.41 -1.95 -8.07
N ALA A 11 -23.49 -2.62 -7.66
CA ALA A 11 -24.85 -2.17 -7.88
C ALA A 11 -25.10 -0.90 -7.04
N LEU A 12 -25.60 0.14 -7.68
CA LEU A 12 -26.00 1.38 -7.01
C LEU A 12 -27.51 1.50 -7.14
N ASN A 13 -28.18 1.90 -6.06
CA ASN A 13 -29.56 2.35 -6.15
C ASN A 13 -29.60 3.76 -6.76
N ASP A 14 -30.80 4.23 -7.10
CA ASP A 14 -30.99 5.50 -7.81
C ASP A 14 -30.40 6.71 -7.05
N THR A 15 -30.56 6.73 -5.72
CA THR A 15 -30.00 7.78 -4.86
C THR A 15 -28.48 7.79 -4.89
N ALA A 16 -27.84 6.62 -4.72
CA ALA A 16 -26.39 6.50 -4.76
C ALA A 16 -25.84 6.80 -6.15
N GLN A 17 -26.54 6.41 -7.21
CA GLN A 17 -26.16 6.73 -8.59
C GLN A 17 -26.18 8.24 -8.83
N HIS A 18 -27.18 8.96 -8.32
CA HIS A 18 -27.24 10.41 -8.38
C HIS A 18 -26.05 11.08 -7.69
N ILE A 19 -25.73 10.63 -6.47
CA ILE A 19 -24.59 11.15 -5.71
C ILE A 19 -23.30 10.90 -6.48
N VAL A 20 -23.08 9.68 -6.96
CA VAL A 20 -21.85 9.30 -7.68
C VAL A 20 -21.67 10.11 -8.97
N TYR A 21 -22.72 10.35 -9.75
CA TYR A 21 -22.64 11.23 -10.93
C TYR A 21 -22.38 12.69 -10.58
N GLY A 22 -22.75 13.14 -9.38
CA GLY A 22 -22.42 14.47 -8.87
C GLY A 22 -20.95 14.65 -8.49
N ILE A 23 -20.18 13.57 -8.32
CA ILE A 23 -18.75 13.62 -7.97
C ILE A 23 -17.92 13.82 -9.26
N ASP A 24 -17.99 15.03 -9.79
CA ASP A 24 -17.20 15.48 -10.95
C ASP A 24 -15.84 16.09 -10.56
N GLY A 25 -15.60 16.27 -9.25
CA GLY A 25 -14.39 16.88 -8.70
C GLY A 25 -14.44 18.40 -8.57
N THR A 26 -15.55 19.03 -8.99
CA THR A 26 -15.78 20.48 -8.88
C THR A 26 -16.83 20.82 -7.84
N ARG A 27 -17.86 19.98 -7.72
CA ARG A 27 -18.98 20.23 -6.79
C ARG A 27 -18.63 19.92 -5.35
N SER A 28 -19.12 20.75 -4.43
CA SER A 28 -19.02 20.49 -3.00
C SER A 28 -20.02 19.40 -2.55
N VAL A 29 -19.76 18.76 -1.41
CA VAL A 29 -20.69 17.79 -0.80
C VAL A 29 -22.05 18.43 -0.54
N GLY A 30 -22.07 19.71 -0.15
CA GLY A 30 -23.29 20.49 0.06
C GLY A 30 -24.10 20.67 -1.22
N GLU A 31 -23.46 21.03 -2.34
CA GLU A 31 -24.14 21.17 -3.64
C GLU A 31 -24.77 19.86 -4.12
N ILE A 32 -24.06 18.74 -3.94
CA ILE A 32 -24.58 17.41 -4.29
C ILE A 32 -25.79 17.06 -3.41
N ALA A 33 -25.72 17.35 -2.10
CA ALA A 33 -26.80 17.12 -1.16
C ALA A 33 -28.04 17.99 -1.45
N SER A 34 -27.87 19.26 -1.79
CA SER A 34 -28.96 20.14 -2.21
C SER A 34 -29.66 19.64 -3.48
N GLY A 35 -28.88 19.17 -4.47
CA GLY A 35 -29.45 18.54 -5.66
C GLY A 35 -30.23 17.25 -5.36
N LEU A 36 -29.77 16.47 -4.38
CA LEU A 36 -30.49 15.28 -3.90
C LEU A 36 -31.82 15.65 -3.22
N SER A 37 -31.80 16.68 -2.36
CA SER A 37 -32.98 17.21 -1.67
C SER A 37 -34.05 17.66 -2.66
N GLN A 38 -33.66 18.44 -3.67
CA GLN A 38 -34.57 18.92 -4.72
C GLN A 38 -35.17 17.77 -5.55
N ARG A 39 -34.35 16.78 -5.93
CA ARG A 39 -34.80 15.69 -6.81
C ARG A 39 -35.71 14.67 -6.11
N PHE A 40 -35.40 14.33 -4.86
CA PHE A 40 -36.09 13.26 -4.14
C PHE A 40 -37.04 13.76 -3.04
N GLY A 41 -37.19 15.08 -2.88
CA GLY A 41 -38.11 15.68 -1.89
C GLY A 41 -37.73 15.37 -0.44
N VAL A 42 -36.45 15.10 -0.17
CA VAL A 42 -35.94 14.78 1.18
C VAL A 42 -35.38 16.03 1.84
N GLY A 43 -35.53 16.16 3.17
CA GLY A 43 -34.99 17.31 3.90
C GLY A 43 -33.47 17.45 3.74
N GLU A 44 -32.99 18.69 3.57
CA GLU A 44 -31.58 18.97 3.26
C GLU A 44 -30.59 18.34 4.24
N ARG A 45 -30.90 18.35 5.54
CA ARG A 45 -30.04 17.74 6.56
C ARG A 45 -29.88 16.23 6.35
N ARG A 46 -30.97 15.52 6.04
CA ARG A 46 -30.93 14.09 5.75
C ARG A 46 -30.16 13.83 4.45
N ALA A 47 -30.39 14.65 3.42
CA ALA A 47 -29.64 14.57 2.17
C ALA A 47 -28.13 14.75 2.38
N LEU A 48 -27.73 15.69 3.23
CA LEU A 48 -26.33 15.95 3.57
C LEU A 48 -25.70 14.77 4.32
N ASP A 49 -26.40 14.24 5.33
CA ASP A 49 -25.92 13.10 6.12
C ASP A 49 -25.74 11.85 5.24
N ASP A 50 -26.73 11.53 4.40
CA ASP A 50 -26.69 10.39 3.49
C ASP A 50 -25.59 10.55 2.42
N THR A 51 -25.45 11.75 1.86
CA THR A 51 -24.39 12.07 0.89
C THR A 51 -23.01 11.93 1.53
N THR A 52 -22.83 12.48 2.74
CA THR A 52 -21.56 12.42 3.47
C THR A 52 -21.20 10.98 3.80
N LYS A 53 -22.16 10.19 4.31
CA LYS A 53 -21.96 8.77 4.66
C LYS A 53 -21.61 7.92 3.44
N LEU A 54 -22.27 8.16 2.29
CA LEU A 54 -21.95 7.46 1.06
C LEU A 54 -20.54 7.84 0.54
N ILE A 55 -20.21 9.13 0.48
CA ILE A 55 -18.90 9.60 0.04
C ILE A 55 -17.80 9.05 0.97
N GLU A 56 -18.02 9.03 2.27
CA GLU A 56 -17.09 8.45 3.23
C GLU A 56 -16.91 6.94 2.99
N THR A 57 -17.99 6.21 2.74
CA THR A 57 -17.95 4.78 2.42
C THR A 57 -17.16 4.52 1.14
N LEU A 58 -17.40 5.30 0.09
CA LEU A 58 -16.67 5.23 -1.19
C LEU A 58 -15.20 5.63 -1.02
N TYR A 59 -14.90 6.62 -0.20
CA TYR A 59 -13.55 7.08 0.12
C TYR A 59 -12.77 6.01 0.89
N ARG A 60 -13.36 5.42 1.94
CA ARG A 60 -12.77 4.31 2.71
C ARG A 60 -12.56 3.06 1.83
N GLY A 61 -13.45 2.84 0.87
CA GLY A 61 -13.33 1.80 -0.16
C GLY A 61 -12.27 2.08 -1.22
N GLY A 62 -11.70 3.29 -1.27
CA GLY A 62 -10.74 3.70 -2.31
C GLY A 62 -11.36 3.88 -3.69
N LEU A 63 -12.67 4.10 -3.78
CA LEU A 63 -13.43 4.29 -5.02
C LEU A 63 -13.51 5.77 -5.43
N VAL A 64 -13.47 6.67 -4.45
CA VAL A 64 -13.48 8.12 -4.65
C VAL A 64 -12.29 8.75 -3.93
N ARG A 65 -11.70 9.79 -4.52
CA ARG A 65 -10.69 10.63 -3.87
C ARG A 65 -11.35 11.88 -3.31
N ALA A 66 -11.64 11.89 -2.01
CA ALA A 66 -12.02 13.11 -1.31
C ALA A 66 -10.75 13.87 -0.88
N ARG A 67 -10.67 15.16 -1.20
CA ARG A 67 -9.61 16.04 -0.68
C ARG A 67 -10.24 16.94 0.38
N PRO A 68 -9.89 16.78 1.67
CA PRO A 68 -10.32 17.75 2.67
C PRO A 68 -9.69 19.12 2.33
N PRO A 69 -10.42 20.24 2.50
CA PRO A 69 -9.85 21.57 2.30
C PRO A 69 -8.69 21.80 3.27
N TRP A 70 -7.62 22.44 2.82
CA TRP A 70 -6.40 22.65 3.61
C TRP A 70 -6.64 23.37 4.95
N ARG A 71 -7.66 24.25 4.99
CA ARG A 71 -8.05 25.01 6.19
C ARG A 71 -8.49 24.10 7.33
N TYR A 72 -9.17 23.01 7.01
CA TYR A 72 -9.51 21.99 8.00
C TYR A 72 -8.25 21.34 8.54
N TRP A 73 -7.29 20.98 7.67
CA TRP A 73 -6.01 20.41 8.09
C TRP A 73 -5.26 21.32 9.08
N LEU A 74 -5.28 22.63 8.85
CA LEU A 74 -4.64 23.62 9.73
C LEU A 74 -5.35 23.73 11.10
N ALA A 75 -6.68 23.87 11.10
CA ALA A 75 -7.47 23.92 12.32
C ALA A 75 -7.30 22.63 13.14
N TYR A 76 -7.19 21.48 12.48
CA TYR A 76 -6.95 20.20 13.13
C TYR A 76 -5.55 20.04 13.68
N LEU A 77 -4.51 20.51 12.96
CA LEU A 77 -3.14 20.53 13.50
C LEU A 77 -3.09 21.32 14.82
N VAL A 78 -3.76 22.48 14.87
CA VAL A 78 -3.86 23.30 16.08
C VAL A 78 -4.58 22.56 17.20
N ILE A 79 -5.70 21.88 16.91
CA ILE A 79 -6.45 21.11 17.92
C ILE A 79 -5.60 19.93 18.42
N THR A 80 -4.99 19.14 17.54
CA THR A 80 -4.15 17.99 17.91
C THR A 80 -2.93 18.39 18.72
N LEU A 81 -2.27 19.50 18.38
CA LEU A 81 -1.15 20.04 19.18
C LEU A 81 -1.62 20.52 20.56
N ARG A 82 -2.84 21.05 20.65
CA ARG A 82 -3.42 21.57 21.91
C ARG A 82 -3.93 20.47 22.83
N THR A 83 -4.53 19.42 22.29
CA THR A 83 -5.19 18.37 23.09
C THR A 83 -4.36 17.10 23.23
N PHE A 84 -3.24 16.99 22.49
CA PHE A 84 -2.48 15.74 22.32
C PHE A 84 -3.35 14.54 21.89
N ASP A 85 -4.55 14.81 21.35
CA ASP A 85 -5.49 13.78 20.96
C ASP A 85 -5.20 13.33 19.52
N LEU A 86 -4.59 12.14 19.40
CA LEU A 86 -4.25 11.49 18.14
C LEU A 86 -5.44 10.73 17.52
N SER A 87 -6.62 10.75 18.13
CA SER A 87 -7.79 9.97 17.70
C SER A 87 -8.24 10.31 16.28
N PHE A 88 -8.16 11.57 15.87
CA PHE A 88 -8.52 11.98 14.50
C PHE A 88 -7.42 11.68 13.48
N LEU A 89 -6.15 11.70 13.89
CA LEU A 89 -5.06 11.18 13.05
C LEU A 89 -5.35 9.71 12.69
N ARG A 90 -5.87 8.88 13.60
CA ARG A 90 -6.26 7.50 13.23
C ARG A 90 -7.29 7.44 12.10
N GLY A 91 -8.22 8.39 11.97
CA GLY A 91 -9.23 8.43 10.90
C GLY A 91 -8.66 8.87 9.55
N VAL A 92 -7.85 9.93 9.53
CA VAL A 92 -7.20 10.44 8.30
C VAL A 92 -6.02 9.57 7.86
N VAL A 93 -5.30 8.99 8.82
CA VAL A 93 -4.15 8.09 8.61
C VAL A 93 -4.63 6.67 8.27
N SER A 94 -5.81 6.24 8.73
CA SER A 94 -6.47 4.99 8.26
C SER A 94 -7.08 5.09 6.87
N ALA A 95 -7.29 6.30 6.35
CA ALA A 95 -7.84 6.46 5.01
C ALA A 95 -6.86 5.87 3.99
N ARG A 96 -7.26 4.76 3.36
CA ARG A 96 -6.41 4.06 2.40
C ARG A 96 -6.28 4.91 1.15
N LYS A 97 -5.04 5.29 0.82
CA LYS A 97 -4.76 5.97 -0.44
C LYS A 97 -4.55 4.91 -1.53
N ARG A 98 -5.46 4.90 -2.51
CA ARG A 98 -5.35 4.13 -3.75
C ARG A 98 -4.46 4.84 -4.76
N VAL A 99 -3.44 4.13 -5.23
CA VAL A 99 -2.58 4.54 -6.35
C VAL A 99 -2.64 3.45 -7.41
N ASP A 100 -3.28 3.77 -8.54
CA ASP A 100 -3.29 2.88 -9.69
C ASP A 100 -1.92 2.89 -10.36
N ILE A 101 -1.41 1.69 -10.66
CA ILE A 101 -0.15 1.49 -11.38
C ILE A 101 -0.50 1.04 -12.78
N LEU A 102 0.07 1.67 -13.80
CA LEU A 102 -0.30 1.41 -15.20
C LEU A 102 0.70 0.47 -15.87
N GLY A 103 0.23 -0.31 -16.85
CA GLY A 103 1.08 -1.17 -17.67
C GLY A 103 1.32 -2.58 -17.11
N GLY A 104 2.03 -3.41 -17.88
CA GLY A 104 2.27 -4.83 -17.56
C GLY A 104 3.73 -5.26 -17.47
N GLY A 105 4.69 -4.43 -17.90
CA GLY A 105 6.11 -4.74 -17.83
C GLY A 105 6.65 -4.59 -16.41
N PHE A 106 7.47 -5.55 -15.94
CA PHE A 106 8.04 -5.52 -14.60
C PHE A 106 8.79 -4.22 -14.31
N LEU A 107 9.67 -3.78 -15.22
CA LEU A 107 10.45 -2.56 -15.03
C LEU A 107 9.58 -1.31 -14.92
N ALA A 108 8.51 -1.21 -15.72
CA ALA A 108 7.58 -0.09 -15.68
C ALA A 108 6.74 -0.07 -14.40
N ILE A 109 6.32 -1.24 -13.91
CA ILE A 109 5.66 -1.41 -12.61
C ILE A 109 6.63 -1.00 -11.49
N PHE A 110 7.85 -1.54 -11.51
CA PHE A 110 8.88 -1.28 -10.51
C PHE A 110 9.23 0.19 -10.42
N ALA A 111 9.49 0.87 -11.54
CA ALA A 111 9.79 2.29 -11.55
C ALA A 111 8.66 3.13 -10.94
N GLN A 112 7.39 2.82 -11.27
CA GLN A 112 6.24 3.51 -10.69
C GLN A 112 6.11 3.24 -9.19
N VAL A 113 6.21 1.98 -8.76
CA VAL A 113 6.11 1.60 -7.34
C VAL A 113 7.24 2.24 -6.55
N ALA A 114 8.48 2.12 -7.01
CA ALA A 114 9.66 2.71 -6.39
C ALA A 114 9.54 4.22 -6.25
N LEU A 115 9.14 4.94 -7.30
CA LEU A 115 8.95 6.38 -7.24
C LEU A 115 7.89 6.77 -6.20
N ARG A 116 6.76 6.05 -6.17
CA ARG A 116 5.64 6.34 -5.25
C ARG A 116 5.97 6.04 -3.80
N ILE A 117 6.65 4.92 -3.54
CA ILE A 117 7.11 4.53 -2.20
C ILE A 117 8.19 5.53 -1.74
N SER A 118 9.21 5.78 -2.54
CA SER A 118 10.29 6.72 -2.18
C SER A 118 9.77 8.11 -1.86
N PHE A 119 8.89 8.67 -2.68
CA PHE A 119 8.30 9.98 -2.40
C PHE A 119 7.44 9.98 -1.13
N LYS A 120 6.71 8.89 -0.87
CA LYS A 120 5.86 8.76 0.34
C LYS A 120 6.68 8.67 1.63
N TYR A 121 7.84 8.03 1.60
CA TYR A 121 8.69 7.78 2.77
C TYR A 121 9.94 8.66 2.83
N LEU A 122 10.07 9.68 1.96
CA LEU A 122 11.22 10.58 1.96
C LEU A 122 11.47 11.24 3.33
N TRP A 123 10.39 11.63 4.02
CA TRP A 123 10.48 12.20 5.37
C TRP A 123 11.04 11.20 6.40
N LEU A 124 10.70 9.92 6.27
CA LEU A 124 11.20 8.85 7.15
C LEU A 124 12.67 8.58 6.87
N VAL A 125 13.09 8.62 5.61
CA VAL A 125 14.51 8.53 5.24
C VAL A 125 15.29 9.69 5.86
N ALA A 126 14.80 10.93 5.72
CA ALA A 126 15.44 12.09 6.33
C ALA A 126 15.57 11.94 7.85
N TYR A 127 14.51 11.46 8.52
CA TYR A 127 14.51 11.18 9.95
C TYR A 127 15.55 10.11 10.34
N ILE A 128 15.60 8.97 9.64
CA ILE A 128 16.56 7.89 9.94
C ILE A 128 18.00 8.34 9.65
N VAL A 129 18.25 9.10 8.59
CA VAL A 129 19.58 9.64 8.29
C VAL A 129 20.03 10.61 9.38
N LEU A 130 19.13 11.47 9.89
CA LEU A 130 19.44 12.39 10.97
C LEU A 130 19.75 11.66 12.29
N VAL A 131 18.86 10.74 12.69
CA VAL A 131 18.97 10.02 13.98
C VAL A 131 20.07 8.97 13.95
N GLY A 132 20.20 8.22 12.85
CA GLY A 132 21.24 7.19 12.68
C GLY A 132 22.62 7.76 12.35
N GLY A 133 22.66 8.92 11.69
CA GLY A 133 23.91 9.61 11.37
C GLY A 133 24.52 10.35 12.56
N ALA A 134 23.71 10.87 13.49
CA ALA A 134 24.20 11.61 14.65
C ALA A 134 25.19 10.79 15.52
N PRO A 135 24.92 9.52 15.89
CA PRO A 135 25.89 8.68 16.60
C PRO A 135 27.18 8.44 15.81
N LEU A 136 27.09 8.23 14.50
CA LEU A 136 28.27 8.00 13.64
C LEU A 136 29.17 9.24 13.54
N LEU A 137 28.58 10.44 13.59
CA LEU A 137 29.32 11.70 13.71
C LEU A 137 30.05 11.80 15.05
N LEU A 138 29.35 11.49 16.15
CA LEU A 138 29.89 11.56 17.51
C LEU A 138 31.02 10.55 17.76
N LEU A 139 30.97 9.39 17.10
CA LEU A 139 31.97 8.33 17.20
C LEU A 139 33.17 8.53 16.24
N GLY A 140 33.29 9.68 15.59
CA GLY A 140 34.45 10.01 14.75
C GLY A 140 34.47 9.33 13.37
N GLY A 141 33.34 8.81 12.88
CA GLY A 141 33.24 8.13 11.59
C GLY A 141 33.40 9.03 10.36
N GLY A 142 33.46 10.35 10.55
CA GLY A 142 33.49 11.35 9.49
C GLY A 142 32.10 11.61 8.88
N ALA A 143 31.86 12.86 8.47
CA ALA A 143 30.54 13.31 8.02
C ALA A 143 29.98 12.52 6.82
N VAL A 144 30.87 12.10 5.91
CA VAL A 144 30.49 11.34 4.73
C VAL A 144 29.93 9.97 5.10
N ARG A 145 30.59 9.22 5.99
CA ARG A 145 30.10 7.88 6.40
C ARG A 145 28.83 7.98 7.22
N ALA A 146 28.74 8.97 8.10
CA ALA A 146 27.57 9.21 8.94
C ALA A 146 26.30 9.49 8.14
N LEU A 147 26.41 10.11 6.95
CA LEU A 147 25.28 10.37 6.06
C LEU A 147 25.03 9.21 5.08
N LEU A 148 26.08 8.69 4.44
CA LEU A 148 25.93 7.72 3.37
C LEU A 148 25.47 6.35 3.86
N ALA A 149 25.96 5.86 5.01
CA ALA A 149 25.58 4.55 5.52
C ALA A 149 24.06 4.42 5.78
N PRO A 150 23.42 5.28 6.60
CA PRO A 150 21.98 5.20 6.80
C PRO A 150 21.19 5.48 5.52
N LEU A 151 21.68 6.37 4.65
CA LEU A 151 21.02 6.66 3.36
C LEU A 151 21.00 5.43 2.45
N ILE A 152 22.11 4.69 2.35
CA ILE A 152 22.21 3.46 1.55
C ILE A 152 21.27 2.40 2.13
N LEU A 153 21.30 2.16 3.44
CA LEU A 153 20.45 1.15 4.09
C LEU A 153 18.96 1.49 3.95
N CYS A 154 18.58 2.76 4.12
CA CYS A 154 17.22 3.22 3.86
C CYS A 154 16.81 3.03 2.40
N SER A 155 17.69 3.35 1.46
CA SER A 155 17.43 3.17 0.03
C SER A 155 17.22 1.69 -0.29
N VAL A 156 18.02 0.80 0.28
CA VAL A 156 17.89 -0.66 0.13
C VAL A 156 16.56 -1.16 0.71
N LEU A 157 16.14 -0.67 1.87
CA LEU A 157 14.83 -1.01 2.45
C LEU A 157 13.67 -0.58 1.54
N LEU A 158 13.71 0.66 1.03
CA LEU A 158 12.67 1.16 0.13
C LEU A 158 12.67 0.40 -1.21
N LEU A 159 13.84 0.08 -1.75
CA LEU A 159 13.97 -0.74 -2.96
C LEU A 159 13.48 -2.17 -2.72
N GLY A 160 13.79 -2.78 -1.58
CA GLY A 160 13.30 -4.12 -1.19
C GLY A 160 11.78 -4.17 -1.12
N MET A 161 11.16 -3.20 -0.43
CA MET A 161 9.70 -3.05 -0.41
C MET A 161 9.11 -2.81 -1.81
N SER A 162 9.80 -2.02 -2.63
CA SER A 162 9.36 -1.74 -4.00
C SER A 162 9.43 -2.98 -4.89
N LEU A 163 10.50 -3.77 -4.77
CA LEU A 163 10.65 -5.06 -5.46
C LEU A 163 9.56 -6.04 -5.01
N HIS A 164 9.33 -6.12 -3.69
CA HIS A 164 8.31 -6.99 -3.10
C HIS A 164 6.93 -6.73 -3.67
N GLU A 165 6.47 -5.48 -3.62
CA GLU A 165 5.17 -5.14 -4.17
C GLU A 165 5.17 -5.28 -5.71
N SER A 166 6.22 -4.84 -6.39
CA SER A 166 6.25 -4.93 -7.86
C SER A 166 6.16 -6.36 -8.39
N ALA A 167 6.79 -7.31 -7.71
CA ALA A 167 6.72 -8.73 -8.06
C ALA A 167 5.31 -9.29 -7.88
N HIS A 168 4.64 -8.99 -6.76
CA HIS A 168 3.21 -9.32 -6.55
C HIS A 168 2.35 -8.83 -7.73
N LEU A 169 2.50 -7.55 -8.10
CA LEU A 169 1.67 -6.95 -9.14
C LEU A 169 1.99 -7.53 -10.53
N TYR A 170 3.27 -7.72 -10.81
CA TYR A 170 3.72 -8.26 -12.09
C TYR A 170 3.22 -9.67 -12.32
N VAL A 171 3.40 -10.58 -11.36
CA VAL A 171 2.94 -11.97 -11.48
C VAL A 171 1.42 -12.04 -11.63
N LEU A 172 0.68 -11.26 -10.84
CA LEU A 172 -0.78 -11.18 -10.95
C LEU A 172 -1.22 -10.79 -12.37
N ARG A 173 -0.68 -9.68 -12.90
CA ARG A 173 -1.06 -9.17 -14.22
C ARG A 173 -0.62 -10.08 -15.34
N LYS A 174 0.57 -10.66 -15.23
CA LYS A 174 1.13 -11.55 -16.25
C LYS A 174 0.32 -12.85 -16.37
N ARG A 175 -0.10 -13.42 -15.25
CA ARG A 175 -0.88 -14.67 -15.21
C ARG A 175 -2.36 -14.46 -15.54
N ALA A 176 -2.95 -13.37 -15.05
CA ALA A 176 -4.35 -13.04 -15.35
C ALA A 176 -4.55 -12.39 -16.74
N SER A 177 -3.47 -12.09 -17.46
CA SER A 177 -3.49 -11.40 -18.77
C SER A 177 -4.23 -10.05 -18.76
N ASP A 178 -4.30 -9.39 -17.59
CA ASP A 178 -4.93 -8.07 -17.44
C ASP A 178 -3.96 -7.10 -16.77
N ARG A 179 -3.56 -6.07 -17.52
CA ARG A 179 -2.61 -5.03 -17.10
C ARG A 179 -3.19 -4.03 -16.10
N TRP A 180 -4.50 -4.05 -15.85
CA TRP A 180 -5.19 -3.13 -14.96
C TRP A 180 -5.48 -3.73 -13.58
N LEU A 181 -5.26 -5.04 -13.41
CA LEU A 181 -5.54 -5.71 -12.16
C LEU A 181 -4.60 -5.27 -11.05
N GLY A 182 -5.21 -5.04 -9.90
CA GLY A 182 -4.55 -4.66 -8.68
C GLY A 182 -4.03 -3.22 -8.66
N TYR A 183 -3.91 -2.68 -7.45
CA TYR A 183 -3.43 -1.33 -7.20
C TYR A 183 -2.60 -1.28 -5.91
N LEU A 184 -1.81 -0.23 -5.78
CA LEU A 184 -1.02 0.02 -4.57
C LEU A 184 -1.87 0.76 -3.54
N SER A 185 -1.98 0.19 -2.35
CA SER A 185 -2.69 0.78 -1.22
C SER A 185 -1.69 1.23 -0.16
N PHE A 186 -1.77 2.50 0.23
CA PHE A 186 -1.03 3.04 1.36
C PHE A 186 -1.97 3.22 2.55
N ALA A 187 -1.61 2.65 3.69
CA ALA A 187 -2.31 2.85 4.97
C ALA A 187 -1.27 3.18 6.04
N SER A 188 -1.24 4.42 6.51
CA SER A 188 -0.24 4.90 7.46
C SER A 188 1.21 4.65 6.99
N ILE A 189 1.83 3.58 7.50
CA ILE A 189 3.19 3.12 7.23
C ILE A 189 3.18 1.84 6.36
N LYS A 190 2.05 1.12 6.28
CA LYS A 190 1.93 -0.09 5.46
C LYS A 190 1.71 0.27 3.99
N VAL A 191 2.55 -0.30 3.13
CA VAL A 191 2.30 -0.43 1.70
C VAL A 191 1.85 -1.85 1.46
N SER A 192 0.84 -2.03 0.59
CA SER A 192 0.42 -3.36 0.17
C SER A 192 -0.32 -3.29 -1.15
N ILE A 193 -0.21 -4.32 -1.96
CA ILE A 193 -1.06 -4.49 -3.13
C ILE A 193 -2.43 -5.01 -2.73
N ARG A 194 -3.43 -4.35 -3.26
CA ARG A 194 -4.81 -4.83 -3.25
C ARG A 194 -5.05 -5.46 -4.61
N ARG A 195 -5.51 -6.72 -4.58
CA ARG A 195 -5.87 -7.51 -5.75
C ARG A 195 -7.30 -8.05 -5.62
N PRO A 196 -7.99 -8.35 -6.74
CA PRO A 196 -9.22 -9.14 -6.68
C PRO A 196 -8.99 -10.46 -5.97
N ARG A 197 -10.07 -11.07 -5.46
CA ARG A 197 -10.02 -12.50 -5.15
C ARG A 197 -9.86 -13.23 -6.48
N VAL A 198 -8.85 -14.07 -6.54
CA VAL A 198 -8.57 -14.91 -7.70
C VAL A 198 -9.10 -16.29 -7.37
N ASP A 199 -9.90 -16.87 -8.26
CA ASP A 199 -10.51 -18.18 -8.02
C ASP A 199 -9.49 -19.33 -8.13
N SER A 200 -8.37 -19.10 -8.82
CA SER A 200 -7.25 -20.03 -8.88
C SER A 200 -6.35 -19.91 -7.65
N GLU A 201 -6.38 -20.95 -6.82
CA GLU A 201 -5.50 -21.14 -5.66
C GLU A 201 -4.00 -21.08 -6.04
N GLN A 202 -3.65 -21.72 -7.15
CA GLN A 202 -2.28 -21.73 -7.67
C GLN A 202 -1.80 -20.30 -7.97
N LEU A 203 -2.63 -19.49 -8.64
CA LEU A 203 -2.29 -18.11 -8.92
C LEU A 203 -2.15 -17.30 -7.62
N ASP A 204 -3.04 -17.46 -6.65
CA ASP A 204 -2.94 -16.72 -5.39
C ASP A 204 -1.65 -17.06 -4.61
N ARG A 205 -1.22 -18.33 -4.66
CA ARG A 205 0.08 -18.80 -4.09
C ARG A 205 1.27 -18.24 -4.84
N GLU A 206 1.29 -18.34 -6.16
CA GLU A 206 2.39 -17.81 -6.98
C GLU A 206 2.59 -16.32 -6.73
N VAL A 207 1.49 -15.57 -6.67
CA VAL A 207 1.58 -14.16 -6.34
C VAL A 207 2.10 -14.00 -4.90
N ALA A 208 1.52 -14.67 -3.90
CA ALA A 208 1.95 -14.56 -2.49
C ALA A 208 3.46 -14.81 -2.29
N VAL A 209 4.05 -15.78 -3.02
CA VAL A 209 5.49 -16.09 -2.93
C VAL A 209 6.34 -15.12 -3.74
N SER A 210 5.84 -14.63 -4.88
CA SER A 210 6.61 -13.76 -5.78
C SER A 210 7.13 -12.49 -5.12
N GLY A 211 6.32 -11.90 -4.23
CA GLY A 211 6.67 -10.68 -3.51
C GLY A 211 7.94 -10.87 -2.67
N PRO A 212 7.93 -11.74 -1.65
CA PRO A 212 9.10 -12.01 -0.82
C PRO A 212 10.31 -12.56 -1.59
N LEU A 213 10.08 -13.39 -2.62
CA LEU A 213 11.15 -14.12 -3.29
C LEU A 213 12.12 -13.20 -4.05
N CYS A 214 11.60 -12.17 -4.72
CA CYS A 214 12.41 -11.24 -5.51
C CYS A 214 13.50 -10.51 -4.67
N PRO A 215 13.17 -9.78 -3.58
CA PRO A 215 14.17 -9.16 -2.72
C PRO A 215 15.08 -10.20 -2.05
N VAL A 216 14.57 -11.38 -1.66
CA VAL A 216 15.42 -12.44 -1.07
C VAL A 216 16.52 -12.89 -2.02
N ILE A 217 16.18 -13.13 -3.30
CA ILE A 217 17.18 -13.48 -4.32
C ILE A 217 18.24 -12.36 -4.45
N CYS A 218 17.81 -11.10 -4.53
CA CYS A 218 18.74 -9.96 -4.56
C CYS A 218 19.63 -9.92 -3.31
N GLY A 219 19.07 -10.20 -2.13
CA GLY A 219 19.80 -10.23 -0.86
C GLY A 219 20.86 -11.32 -0.81
N VAL A 220 20.52 -12.54 -1.24
CA VAL A 220 21.48 -13.65 -1.35
C VAL A 220 22.62 -13.30 -2.30
N VAL A 221 22.32 -12.71 -3.46
CA VAL A 221 23.35 -12.26 -4.41
C VAL A 221 24.30 -11.25 -3.76
N LEU A 222 23.78 -10.27 -3.01
CA LEU A 222 24.63 -9.31 -2.29
C LEU A 222 25.49 -9.98 -1.21
N ILE A 223 24.95 -10.94 -0.46
CA ILE A 223 25.72 -11.71 0.55
C ILE A 223 26.84 -12.51 -0.13
N THR A 224 26.56 -13.14 -1.28
CA THR A 224 27.59 -13.85 -2.05
C THR A 224 28.66 -12.89 -2.59
N LEU A 225 28.26 -11.73 -3.12
CA LEU A 225 29.20 -10.70 -3.58
C LEU A 225 30.09 -10.18 -2.45
N ASN A 226 29.56 -10.10 -1.22
CA ASN A 226 30.35 -9.72 -0.05
C ASN A 226 31.50 -10.69 0.26
N ALA A 227 31.41 -11.96 -0.17
CA ALA A 227 32.51 -12.91 -0.03
C ALA A 227 33.71 -12.55 -0.93
N ILE A 228 33.46 -11.84 -2.04
CA ILE A 228 34.49 -11.38 -2.98
C ILE A 228 34.98 -9.98 -2.60
N HIS A 229 34.05 -9.10 -2.22
CA HIS A 229 34.33 -7.72 -1.82
C HIS A 229 33.76 -7.42 -0.43
N PRO A 230 34.50 -7.78 0.65
CA PRO A 230 34.02 -7.62 2.02
C PRO A 230 33.72 -6.16 2.33
N SER A 231 32.45 -5.87 2.57
CA SER A 231 31.96 -4.56 2.93
C SER A 231 30.76 -4.71 3.84
N PHE A 232 30.84 -4.09 5.03
CA PHE A 232 29.74 -4.07 5.97
C PHE A 232 28.43 -3.61 5.30
N LEU A 233 28.48 -2.62 4.42
CA LEU A 233 27.28 -2.11 3.74
C LEU A 233 26.69 -3.14 2.76
N VAL A 234 27.52 -3.92 2.07
CA VAL A 234 27.05 -4.97 1.15
C VAL A 234 26.40 -6.10 1.96
N ALA A 235 27.07 -6.57 3.02
CA ALA A 235 26.54 -7.59 3.92
C ALA A 235 25.21 -7.14 4.57
N ALA A 236 25.17 -5.93 5.14
CA ALA A 236 23.97 -5.36 5.76
C ALA A 236 22.83 -5.20 4.74
N SER A 237 23.12 -4.70 3.53
CA SER A 237 22.11 -4.57 2.47
C SER A 237 21.55 -5.93 2.06
N GLY A 238 22.42 -6.93 1.92
CA GLY A 238 22.03 -8.30 1.63
C GLY A 238 21.10 -8.86 2.71
N LEU A 239 21.48 -8.72 3.98
CA LEU A 239 20.66 -9.13 5.13
C LEU A 239 19.29 -8.43 5.13
N LEU A 240 19.25 -7.10 4.96
CA LEU A 240 18.00 -6.33 4.94
C LEU A 240 17.04 -6.82 3.85
N LEU A 241 17.54 -7.19 2.68
CA LEU A 241 16.72 -7.75 1.61
C LEU A 241 16.25 -9.17 1.94
N THR A 242 17.09 -10.00 2.57
CA THR A 242 16.69 -11.37 2.97
C THR A 242 15.65 -11.40 4.10
N VAL A 243 15.52 -10.33 4.90
CA VAL A 243 14.46 -10.22 5.93
C VAL A 243 13.06 -10.35 5.34
N HIS A 244 12.88 -10.04 4.05
CA HIS A 244 11.61 -10.27 3.36
C HIS A 244 11.17 -11.73 3.37
N ALA A 245 12.08 -12.70 3.55
CA ALA A 245 11.74 -14.12 3.73
C ALA A 245 10.80 -14.35 4.93
N LEU A 246 10.86 -13.50 5.97
CA LEU A 246 9.92 -13.57 7.09
C LEU A 246 8.46 -13.34 6.66
N SER A 247 8.24 -12.66 5.54
CA SER A 247 6.91 -12.48 4.95
C SER A 247 6.33 -13.78 4.37
N LEU A 248 7.12 -14.85 4.25
CA LEU A 248 6.61 -16.18 3.89
C LEU A 248 6.08 -16.96 5.10
N LEU A 249 6.33 -16.47 6.32
CA LEU A 249 5.93 -17.12 7.56
C LEU A 249 4.66 -16.46 8.16
N PRO A 250 3.76 -17.23 8.79
CA PRO A 250 2.70 -16.65 9.62
C PRO A 250 3.33 -15.84 10.78
N PRO A 251 2.74 -14.70 11.18
CA PRO A 251 1.37 -14.26 10.91
C PRO A 251 1.22 -13.28 9.72
N SER A 252 2.24 -13.15 8.86
CA SER A 252 2.17 -12.25 7.69
C SER A 252 1.02 -12.61 6.73
N GLU A 253 0.51 -11.63 5.97
CA GLU A 253 -0.57 -11.88 5.00
C GLU A 253 -0.13 -12.83 3.88
N ASP A 254 1.11 -12.70 3.40
CA ASP A 254 1.71 -13.55 2.38
C ASP A 254 1.94 -14.98 2.92
N GLY A 255 2.47 -15.12 4.15
CA GLY A 255 2.65 -16.41 4.80
C GLY A 255 1.34 -17.11 5.17
N LYS A 256 0.33 -16.38 5.65
CA LYS A 256 -1.01 -16.95 5.91
C LYS A 256 -1.59 -17.63 4.68
N LYS A 257 -1.46 -16.98 3.52
CA LYS A 257 -1.88 -17.55 2.23
C LYS A 257 -1.10 -18.80 1.90
N LEU A 258 0.22 -18.82 2.09
CA LEU A 258 1.02 -20.01 1.83
C LEU A 258 0.60 -21.21 2.70
N PHE A 259 0.44 -20.98 4.00
CA PHE A 259 0.18 -22.03 4.97
C PHE A 259 -1.28 -22.49 4.97
N SER A 260 -2.25 -21.63 4.64
CA SER A 260 -3.64 -22.06 4.50
C SER A 260 -3.77 -23.22 3.50
N TYR A 261 -3.02 -23.18 2.39
CA TYR A 261 -3.02 -24.29 1.42
C TYR A 261 -2.36 -25.56 1.96
N ALA A 262 -1.24 -25.45 2.69
CA ALA A 262 -0.54 -26.61 3.25
C ALA A 262 -1.42 -27.38 4.25
N PHE A 263 -2.28 -26.68 4.99
CA PHE A 263 -3.26 -27.31 5.87
C PHE A 263 -4.48 -27.87 5.11
N THR A 264 -4.97 -27.18 4.07
CA THR A 264 -6.08 -27.68 3.25
C THR A 264 -5.72 -28.95 2.47
N GLN A 265 -4.51 -29.03 1.89
CA GLN A 265 -4.06 -30.22 1.15
C GLN A 265 -3.93 -31.47 2.04
N ARG A 266 -3.41 -31.31 3.28
CA ARG A 266 -3.31 -32.42 4.25
C ARG A 266 -4.66 -33.00 4.65
N HIS A 267 -5.73 -32.20 4.62
CA HIS A 267 -7.08 -32.70 4.90
C HIS A 267 -7.68 -33.44 3.71
N THR A 268 -7.36 -33.08 2.46
CA THR A 268 -7.85 -33.80 1.28
C THR A 268 -7.09 -35.09 0.99
N GLU A 269 -5.79 -35.16 1.28
CA GLU A 269 -5.00 -36.39 1.10
C GLU A 269 -5.36 -37.47 2.14
N GLY A 270 -5.73 -37.08 3.37
CA GLY A 270 -6.20 -38.00 4.40
C GLY A 270 -7.61 -38.60 4.17
N TYR A 271 -8.37 -38.11 3.18
CA TYR A 271 -9.69 -38.65 2.82
C TYR A 271 -9.64 -39.64 1.65
N HIS A 272 -8.49 -39.81 0.99
CA HIS A 272 -8.32 -40.78 -0.09
C HIS A 272 -7.57 -42.06 0.33
N GLU A 273 -7.21 -42.19 1.62
CA GLU A 273 -6.52 -43.36 2.17
C GLU A 273 -7.38 -44.23 3.13
N HIS A 274 -8.71 -44.06 3.13
CA HIS A 274 -9.63 -44.93 3.88
C HIS A 274 -10.80 -45.44 3.04
#